data_AF-E0NY18-F1
#
_entry.id   AF-E0NY18-F1
#
_cell.length_a   1.000
_cell.length_b   1.000
_cell.length_c   1.000
_cell.angle_alpha   90.00
_cell.angle_beta   90.00
_cell.angle_gamma   90.00
#
_symmetry.space_group_name_H-M   'P 1'
#
loop_
_entity.id
_entity.type
_entity.pdbx_description
1 polymer ?
#
loop_
_entity_poly.entity_id
_entity_poly.type
_entity_poly.pdbx_seq_one_letter_code
_entity_poly.pdbx_strand_id
1 'polypeptide(L)' 'MQRNIHDYDDIIHLARPISRTHPPMSRHDRAGQFAPFAALNTLHAATARAELRHAAQYEEYEKYDEPPA' A
#
# COMPACT_ATOMS: atom_id res chain seq x y z
N MET A 1 -36.40 -6.04 -13.12
CA MET A 1 -36.86 -4.94 -12.26
C MET A 1 -35.66 -4.08 -11.92
N GLN A 2 -35.66 -2.80 -12.30
CA GLN A 2 -34.64 -1.84 -11.86
C GLN A 2 -35.07 -1.26 -10.51
N ARG A 3 -34.14 -1.19 -9.56
CA ARG A 3 -34.34 -0.59 -8.23
C ARG A 3 -33.80 0.83 -8.25
N ASN A 4 -34.55 1.78 -7.68
CA ASN A 4 -34.11 3.17 -7.55
C ASN A 4 -33.39 3.33 -6.20
N ILE A 5 -32.45 4.26 -6.09
CA ILE A 5 -31.75 4.52 -4.82
C ILE A 5 -32.71 5.05 -3.75
N HIS A 6 -33.76 5.76 -4.17
CA HIS A 6 -34.83 6.27 -3.30
C HIS A 6 -35.67 5.17 -2.65
N ASP A 7 -35.63 3.93 -3.16
CA ASP A 7 -36.35 2.80 -2.57
C ASP A 7 -35.79 2.38 -1.20
N TYR A 8 -34.67 2.97 -0.76
CA TYR A 8 -33.96 2.64 0.47
C TYR A 8 -33.67 3.88 1.35
N ASP A 9 -34.29 5.03 1.05
CA ASP A 9 -34.07 6.29 1.79
C ASP A 9 -34.39 6.16 3.30
N ASP A 10 -35.25 5.21 3.66
CA ASP A 10 -35.63 4.86 5.02
C ASP A 10 -34.54 4.12 5.81
N ILE A 11 -33.60 3.44 5.14
CA ILE A 11 -32.56 2.61 5.78
C ILE A 11 -31.13 3.03 5.47
N ILE A 12 -30.88 3.80 4.41
CA ILE A 12 -29.52 4.11 3.92
C ILE A 12 -28.68 4.92 4.93
N HIS A 13 -29.34 5.69 5.79
CA HIS A 13 -28.70 6.51 6.81
C HIS A 13 -28.61 5.84 8.19
N LEU A 14 -29.14 4.63 8.35
CA LEU A 14 -29.11 3.92 9.62
C LEU A 14 -27.69 3.42 9.94
N ALA A 15 -27.38 3.35 11.23
CA ALA A 15 -26.15 2.73 11.68
C ALA A 15 -26.12 1.25 11.26
N ARG A 16 -24.96 0.78 10.76
CA ARG A 16 -24.82 -0.63 10.37
C ARG A 16 -24.95 -1.53 11.60
N PRO A 17 -25.84 -2.53 11.59
CA PRO A 17 -26.00 -3.44 12.71
C PRO A 17 -24.74 -4.30 12.88
N ILE A 18 -24.30 -4.46 14.12
CA ILE A 18 -23.16 -5.30 14.48
C ILE A 18 -23.69 -6.63 15.01
N SER A 19 -23.28 -7.74 14.38
CA SER A 19 -23.65 -9.08 14.84
C SER A 19 -23.05 -9.37 16.22
N ARG A 20 -23.86 -9.94 17.11
CA ARG A 20 -23.41 -10.41 18.43
C ARG A 20 -22.64 -11.73 18.33
N THR A 21 -23.03 -12.57 17.38
CA THR A 21 -22.45 -13.92 17.18
C THR A 21 -21.13 -13.85 16.40
N HIS A 22 -21.06 -12.96 15.42
CA HIS A 22 -19.88 -12.78 14.57
C HIS A 22 -19.44 -11.32 14.60
N PRO A 23 -18.82 -10.88 15.72
CA PRO A 23 -18.33 -9.52 15.83
C PRO A 23 -17.26 -9.23 14.78
N PRO A 24 -17.17 -7.99 14.27
CA PRO A 24 -16.15 -7.61 13.32
C PRO A 24 -14.76 -7.68 13.94
N MET A 25 -13.80 -8.14 13.14
CA MET A 25 -12.40 -8.22 13.55
C MET A 25 -11.80 -6.83 13.82
N SER A 26 -10.99 -6.72 14.87
CA SER A 26 -10.30 -5.49 15.25
C SER A 26 -9.39 -4.98 14.12
N ARG A 27 -9.06 -3.69 14.11
CA ARG A 27 -8.12 -3.13 13.12
C ARG A 27 -6.74 -3.77 13.20
N HIS A 28 -6.30 -4.12 14.41
CA HIS A 28 -4.99 -4.74 14.64
C HIS A 28 -4.94 -6.16 14.07
N ASP A 29 -5.92 -6.99 14.41
CA ASP A 29 -5.99 -8.36 13.91
C ASP A 29 -6.17 -8.39 12.39
N ARG A 30 -6.94 -7.44 11.84
CA ARG A 30 -7.07 -7.24 10.39
C ARG A 30 -5.73 -6.91 9.74
N ALA A 31 -4.89 -6.08 10.37
CA ALA A 31 -3.54 -5.79 9.87
C ALA A 31 -2.63 -7.03 9.92
N GLY A 32 -2.77 -7.86 10.96
CA GLY A 32 -2.03 -9.12 11.10
C GLY A 32 -2.23 -10.08 9.93
N GLN A 33 -3.40 -10.09 9.29
CA GLN A 33 -3.66 -10.89 8.08
C GLN A 33 -2.74 -10.52 6.90
N PHE A 34 -2.28 -9.26 6.85
CA PHE A 34 -1.37 -8.76 5.81
C PHE A 34 0.10 -8.85 6.21
N ALA A 35 0.42 -9.28 7.43
CA ALA A 35 1.81 -9.42 7.90
C ALA A 35 2.69 -10.29 6.99
N PRO A 36 2.21 -11.43 6.42
CA PRO A 36 3.01 -12.25 5.51
C PRO A 36 3.53 -11.49 4.27
N PHE A 37 2.83 -10.43 3.85
CA PHE A 37 3.17 -9.66 2.65
C PHE A 37 4.00 -8.40 2.96
N ALA A 38 4.29 -8.10 4.23
CA ALA A 38 5.03 -6.90 4.61
C ALA A 38 6.45 -6.84 4.00
N ALA A 39 7.04 -8.00 3.72
CA ALA A 39 8.37 -8.11 3.09
C ALA A 39 8.41 -7.56 1.65
N LEU A 40 7.29 -7.52 0.93
CA LEU A 40 7.27 -6.97 -0.44
C LEU A 40 7.57 -5.48 -0.46
N ASN A 41 7.06 -4.75 0.53
CA ASN A 41 7.34 -3.32 0.68
C ASN A 41 8.81 -3.07 1.03
N THR A 42 9.38 -3.89 1.91
CA THR A 42 10.80 -3.76 2.28
C THR A 42 11.72 -4.14 1.14
N LEU A 43 11.36 -5.14 0.33
CA LEU A 43 12.07 -5.53 -0.88
C LEU A 43 12.07 -4.40 -1.91
N HIS A 44 10.92 -3.82 -2.25
CA HIS A 44 10.85 -2.66 -3.17
C HIS A 44 11.69 -1.48 -2.69
N ALA A 45 11.67 -1.21 -1.38
CA ALA A 45 12.50 -0.15 -0.80
C ALA A 45 14.00 -0.50 -0.83
N ALA A 46 14.36 -1.79 -0.81
CA ALA A 46 15.74 -2.23 -0.94
C ALA A 46 16.23 -2.14 -2.40
N THR A 47 15.42 -2.53 -3.38
CA THR A 47 15.75 -2.43 -4.80
C THR A 47 15.95 -0.98 -5.23
N ALA A 48 15.04 -0.07 -4.85
CA ALA A 48 15.19 1.36 -5.14
C ALA A 48 16.48 1.96 -4.54
N ARG A 49 16.87 1.53 -3.34
CA ARG A 49 18.15 1.96 -2.73
C ARG A 49 19.36 1.40 -3.48
N ALA A 50 19.28 0.17 -3.97
CA ALA A 50 20.35 -0.44 -4.77
C ALA A 50 20.51 0.29 -6.10
N GLU A 51 19.42 0.64 -6.77
CA GLU A 51 19.41 1.44 -8.00
C GLU A 51 20.06 2.81 -7.81
N LEU A 52 19.70 3.53 -6.73
CA LEU A 52 20.31 4.83 -6.41
C LEU A 52 21.81 4.72 -6.15
N ARG A 53 22.25 3.68 -5.43
CA ARG A 53 23.68 3.44 -5.20
C ARG A 53 24.41 3.17 -6.50
N HIS A 54 23.81 2.34 -7.36
CA HIS A 54 24.37 2.05 -8.67
C HIS A 54 24.49 3.33 -9.49
N ALA A 55 23.42 4.12 -9.64
CA ALA A 55 23.44 5.38 -10.37
C ALA A 55 24.51 6.37 -9.84
N ALA A 56 24.64 6.51 -8.52
CA ALA A 56 25.66 7.35 -7.91
C ALA A 56 27.10 6.88 -8.24
N GLN A 57 27.33 5.56 -8.32
CA GLN A 57 28.62 5.03 -8.75
C GLN A 57 28.92 5.39 -10.21
N TYR A 58 27.93 5.34 -11.11
CA TYR A 58 28.12 5.73 -12.51
C TYR A 58 28.44 7.22 -12.67
N GLU A 59 27.76 8.10 -11.94
CA GLU A 59 28.09 9.53 -11.96
C GLU A 59 29.50 9.82 -11.41
N GLU A 60 29.96 9.05 -10.42
CA GLU A 60 31.34 9.13 -9.93
C GLU A 60 32.35 8.76 -11.03
N TYR A 61 32.07 7.73 -11.84
CA TYR A 61 32.94 7.34 -12.96
C TYR A 61 32.92 8.36 -14.10
N GLU A 62 31.76 8.88 -14.51
CA GLU A 62 31.66 9.90 -15.56
C GLU A 62 32.47 11.17 -15.23
N LYS A 63 32.52 11.57 -13.96
CA LYS A 63 33.30 12.73 -13.50
C LYS A 63 34.80 12.63 -13.80
N TYR A 64 35.35 11.43 -13.92
CA TYR A 64 36.77 11.20 -14.21
C TYR A 64 37.05 10.82 -15.67
N ASP A 65 35.99 10.63 -16.48
CA ASP A 65 36.10 10.26 -17.90
C ASP A 65 36.12 11.51 -18.82
N GLU A 66 35.99 12.71 -18.26
CA GLU A 66 36.11 13.97 -19.02
C GLU A 66 37.60 14.31 -19.26
N PRO A 67 38.07 14.38 -20.53
CA PRO A 67 39.49 14.57 -20.83
C PRO A 67 39.96 15.97 -20.41
N PRO A 68 41.21 16.11 -19.90
CA PRO A 68 41.76 17.41 -19.56
C PRO A 68 41.84 18.30 -20.81
N ALA A 69 41.32 19.53 -20.68
CA ALA A 69 41.32 20.57 -21.72
C ALA A 69 42.73 21.07 -22.09
#